data_AF-A0A3D1DHR5-F1
#
_entry.id   AF-A0A3D1DHR5-F1
#
_cell.length_a   1.000
_cell.length_b   1.000
_cell.length_c   1.000
_cell.angle_alpha   90.00
_cell.angle_beta   90.00
_cell.angle_gamma   90.00
#
_symmetry.space_group_name_H-M   'P 1'
#
loop_
_entity.id
_entity.type
_entity.pdbx_description
1 polymer ?
#
loop_
_entity_poly.entity_id
_entity_poly.type
_entity_poly.pdbx_seq_one_letter_code
_entity_poly.pdbx_strand_id
1 'polypeptide(L)'
;MPVTGTDRRKFLLGGLAGLATVTGLPAAPVRRGNSRIWQPIVDLHFEDDSGVAQWWVPELVLLGNTDVSLRAEGAVAWQSQGTSRWFDHVNPDGKIRMATRITPIDTGWVASMTIENRSKADWPNVVTPVCLLLRAAPGFADSDWSRTVYRSDGKFLPYKGRSTPSGRPVFRMSLVKGRQQIERTPRHVRKWGFTRRTSDDGIIGVVSKDGESVITTSWTQVHHLQANQKATFACIHGNPWLGNIPAGESRTVRGCVVLTAGSPEAAWKNTRAVLASLKK
;
A
#
# COMPACT_ATOMS: atom_id res chain seq x y z
N MET A 1 -45.91 -40.36 34.63
CA MET A 1 -45.50 -39.14 35.34
C MET A 1 -45.16 -38.05 34.32
N PRO A 2 -45.50 -36.79 34.58
CA PRO A 2 -45.79 -35.78 33.56
C PRO A 2 -44.60 -34.92 33.13
N VAL A 3 -44.79 -34.27 31.98
CA VAL A 3 -43.96 -33.22 31.36
C VAL A 3 -44.23 -31.87 32.03
N THR A 4 -43.17 -31.14 32.44
CA THR A 4 -43.13 -29.69 32.67
C THR A 4 -41.66 -29.25 32.45
N GLY A 5 -41.25 -28.16 31.82
CA GLY A 5 -41.92 -26.91 31.46
C GLY A 5 -41.13 -25.74 32.08
N THR A 6 -40.26 -25.06 31.33
CA THR A 6 -39.70 -23.73 31.66
C THR A 6 -39.50 -22.95 30.35
N ASP A 7 -40.56 -22.27 29.89
CA ASP A 7 -40.83 -20.82 30.01
C ASP A 7 -39.69 -19.92 29.51
N ARG A 8 -39.73 -19.60 28.21
CA ARG A 8 -38.94 -18.53 27.57
C ARG A 8 -39.73 -17.22 27.69
N ARG A 9 -39.40 -16.40 28.69
CA ARG A 9 -39.89 -15.02 28.77
C ARG A 9 -38.95 -14.05 28.05
N LYS A 10 -39.54 -13.42 27.04
CA LYS A 10 -39.44 -12.00 26.65
C LYS A 10 -38.23 -11.23 27.23
N PHE A 11 -37.29 -10.84 26.37
CA PHE A 11 -36.50 -9.64 26.58
C PHE A 11 -37.02 -8.51 25.69
N LEU A 12 -37.25 -7.39 26.36
CA LEU A 12 -37.90 -6.19 25.88
C LEU A 12 -37.06 -5.43 24.86
N LEU A 13 -37.79 -4.86 23.89
CA LEU A 13 -37.47 -3.62 23.18
C LEU A 13 -37.10 -2.51 24.17
N GLY A 14 -36.03 -1.78 23.87
CA GLY A 14 -35.73 -0.51 24.52
C GLY A 14 -34.49 0.16 23.95
N GLY A 15 -34.67 1.37 23.40
CA GLY A 15 -33.58 2.36 23.31
C GLY A 15 -33.07 2.68 21.90
N LEU A 16 -33.90 3.29 21.06
CA LEU A 16 -33.45 4.25 20.06
C LEU A 16 -33.05 5.54 20.81
N ALA A 17 -31.76 5.85 20.86
CA ALA A 17 -31.28 7.16 21.31
C ALA A 17 -29.95 7.52 20.62
N GLY A 18 -30.03 8.53 19.74
CA GLY A 18 -28.95 9.49 19.48
C GLY A 18 -27.63 8.96 18.91
N LEU A 19 -27.60 8.61 17.63
CA LEU A 19 -26.36 8.76 16.85
C LEU A 19 -26.13 10.27 16.68
N ALA A 20 -25.36 10.86 17.61
CA ALA A 20 -24.72 12.13 17.34
C ALA A 20 -23.82 11.93 16.12
N THR A 21 -24.18 12.58 15.02
CA THR A 21 -23.29 12.80 13.89
C THR A 21 -22.11 13.60 14.42
N VAL A 22 -21.05 12.90 14.82
CA VAL A 22 -19.73 13.52 14.94
C VAL A 22 -19.38 13.94 13.52
N THR A 23 -19.58 15.23 13.22
CA THR A 23 -19.02 15.85 12.03
C THR A 23 -17.51 15.76 12.21
N GLY A 24 -16.93 14.70 11.65
CA GLY A 24 -15.48 14.55 11.57
C GLY A 24 -14.96 15.77 10.85
N LEU A 25 -14.11 16.54 11.52
CA LEU A 25 -13.34 17.57 10.83
C LEU A 25 -12.50 16.87 9.74
N PRO A 26 -12.24 17.53 8.60
CA PRO A 26 -11.41 16.97 7.55
C PRO A 26 -10.08 16.54 8.12
N ALA A 27 -9.61 15.36 7.73
CA ALA A 27 -8.28 14.90 8.08
C ALA A 27 -7.26 15.99 7.67
N ALA A 28 -6.50 16.49 8.65
CA ALA A 28 -5.50 17.51 8.40
C ALA A 28 -4.37 16.95 7.50
N PRO A 29 -3.55 17.80 6.86
CA PRO A 29 -2.37 17.37 6.11
C PRO A 29 -1.45 16.49 6.97
N VAL A 30 -0.40 15.90 6.38
CA VAL A 30 0.51 15.09 7.20
C VAL A 30 1.66 15.90 7.77
N ARG A 31 1.97 15.72 9.06
CA ARG A 31 2.87 16.60 9.82
C ARG A 31 4.28 16.48 9.29
N ARG A 32 4.82 17.58 8.76
CA ARG A 32 6.22 17.66 8.35
C ARG A 32 7.13 17.34 9.54
N GLY A 33 8.02 16.36 9.37
CA GLY A 33 9.12 16.08 10.32
C GLY A 33 8.85 15.05 11.41
N ASN A 34 7.62 14.58 11.61
CA ASN A 34 7.30 13.50 12.56
C ASN A 34 7.20 12.15 11.84
N SER A 35 8.34 11.49 11.63
CA SER A 35 8.37 10.07 11.27
C SER A 35 9.13 9.27 12.33
N ARG A 36 8.50 8.19 12.81
CA ARG A 36 9.16 7.14 13.61
C ARG A 36 9.54 6.00 12.69
N ILE A 37 10.65 5.35 12.98
CA ILE A 37 11.26 4.38 12.07
C ILE A 37 11.26 3.02 12.74
N TRP A 38 10.64 2.04 12.08
CA TRP A 38 10.79 0.62 12.36
C TRP A 38 11.42 -0.02 11.11
N GLN A 39 11.91 -1.26 11.14
CA GLN A 39 12.68 -1.78 10.00
C GLN A 39 11.81 -2.63 9.07
N PRO A 40 11.73 -2.36 7.74
CA PRO A 40 12.01 -1.15 6.96
C PRO A 40 10.73 -0.31 6.74
N ILE A 41 10.19 0.22 7.82
CA ILE A 41 8.89 0.89 7.94
C ILE A 41 9.12 2.35 8.32
N VAL A 42 8.48 3.27 7.60
CA VAL A 42 8.41 4.68 7.99
C VAL A 42 7.00 4.99 8.47
N ASP A 43 6.88 5.41 9.73
CA ASP A 43 5.64 5.92 10.29
C ASP A 43 5.39 7.34 9.78
N LEU A 44 4.18 7.58 9.30
CA LEU A 44 3.72 8.80 8.65
C LEU A 44 2.58 9.41 9.50
N HIS A 45 2.89 10.41 10.31
CA HIS A 45 1.98 10.97 11.33
C HIS A 45 1.15 12.15 10.82
N PHE A 46 -0.19 12.02 10.76
CA PHE A 46 -1.13 13.11 10.40
C PHE A 46 -0.97 14.36 11.29
N GLU A 47 -1.19 15.58 10.75
CA GLU A 47 -1.06 16.85 11.50
C GLU A 47 -2.05 16.98 12.64
N ASP A 48 -3.22 16.39 12.49
CA ASP A 48 -4.28 16.34 13.48
C ASP A 48 -4.11 15.21 14.50
N ASP A 49 -2.99 14.49 14.47
CA ASP A 49 -2.72 13.30 15.28
C ASP A 49 -3.81 12.21 15.16
N SER A 50 -4.59 12.21 14.07
CA SER A 50 -5.66 11.23 13.81
C SER A 50 -5.16 9.79 13.56
N GLY A 51 -3.84 9.61 13.51
CA GLY A 51 -3.20 8.31 13.45
C GLY A 51 -1.85 8.30 12.73
N VAL A 52 -1.47 7.11 12.27
CA VAL A 52 -0.21 6.85 11.57
C VAL A 52 -0.47 5.92 10.38
N ALA A 53 -0.01 6.32 9.20
CA ALA A 53 0.18 5.40 8.08
C ALA A 53 1.61 4.84 8.11
N GLN A 54 1.80 3.54 7.87
CA GLN A 54 3.13 2.92 7.95
C GLN A 54 3.56 2.49 6.54
N TRP A 55 4.65 3.05 6.02
CA TRP A 55 5.11 2.80 4.65
C TRP A 55 6.34 1.88 4.62
N TRP A 56 6.21 0.69 4.03
CA TRP A 56 7.24 -0.35 4.02
C TRP A 56 7.98 -0.34 2.68
N VAL A 57 9.28 -0.04 2.69
CA VAL A 57 10.02 0.36 1.47
C VAL A 57 11.44 -0.25 1.35
N PRO A 58 11.62 -1.38 0.65
CA PRO A 58 10.59 -2.33 0.21
C PRO A 58 10.19 -3.32 1.31
N GLU A 59 9.02 -3.95 1.17
CA GLU A 59 8.66 -5.12 1.98
C GLU A 59 9.48 -6.36 1.57
N LEU A 60 9.66 -6.55 0.25
CA LEU A 60 10.41 -7.64 -0.35
C LEU A 60 10.78 -7.32 -1.82
N VAL A 61 11.64 -8.14 -2.42
CA VAL A 61 12.08 -8.06 -3.83
C VAL A 61 11.81 -9.40 -4.51
N LEU A 62 10.88 -9.43 -5.46
CA LEU A 62 10.53 -10.62 -6.25
C LEU A 62 11.37 -10.67 -7.51
N LEU A 63 11.97 -11.83 -7.80
CA LEU A 63 12.85 -12.04 -8.97
C LEU A 63 12.11 -12.77 -10.08
N GLY A 64 11.17 -12.09 -10.74
CA GLY A 64 10.42 -12.59 -11.91
C GLY A 64 9.40 -13.70 -11.63
N ASN A 65 9.45 -14.30 -10.44
CA ASN A 65 8.46 -15.22 -9.92
C ASN A 65 8.20 -14.96 -8.43
N THR A 66 7.19 -15.61 -7.88
CA THR A 66 6.76 -15.43 -6.48
C THR A 66 7.50 -16.28 -5.45
N ASP A 67 8.32 -17.24 -5.87
CA ASP A 67 9.02 -18.16 -4.97
C ASP A 67 10.43 -17.68 -4.60
N VAL A 68 11.03 -16.88 -5.48
CA VAL A 68 12.33 -16.25 -5.23
C VAL A 68 12.10 -14.82 -4.78
N SER A 69 12.09 -14.65 -3.47
CA SER A 69 12.01 -13.33 -2.83
C SER A 69 13.25 -13.04 -2.00
N LEU A 70 13.84 -11.87 -2.20
CA LEU A 70 14.85 -11.29 -1.32
C LEU A 70 14.19 -10.27 -0.39
N ARG A 71 14.80 -10.03 0.76
CA ARG A 71 14.39 -9.00 1.73
C ARG A 71 15.63 -8.44 2.40
N ALA A 72 15.52 -7.26 3.01
CA ALA A 72 16.58 -6.79 3.90
C ALA A 72 16.77 -7.79 5.05
N GLU A 73 18.00 -8.28 5.20
CA GLU A 73 18.35 -9.25 6.23
C GLU A 73 19.01 -8.53 7.41
N GLY A 74 18.41 -8.71 8.59
CA GLY A 74 18.86 -8.01 9.79
C GLY A 74 18.40 -6.55 9.81
N ALA A 75 19.17 -5.73 10.51
CA ALA A 75 18.81 -4.35 10.80
C ALA A 75 19.23 -3.38 9.69
N VAL A 76 18.30 -2.53 9.23
CA VAL A 76 18.60 -1.37 8.39
C VAL A 76 18.90 -0.12 9.23
N ALA A 77 20.06 0.49 9.03
CA ALA A 77 20.46 1.71 9.71
C ALA A 77 19.93 2.93 8.95
N TRP A 78 18.89 3.57 9.50
CA TRP A 78 18.38 4.81 8.94
C TRP A 78 19.24 6.01 9.36
N GLN A 79 19.49 6.88 8.39
CA GLN A 79 20.21 8.13 8.51
C GLN A 79 19.24 9.30 8.27
N SER A 80 19.61 10.49 8.75
CA SER A 80 18.77 11.68 8.76
C SER A 80 19.55 12.94 8.39
N GLN A 81 18.95 13.81 7.57
CA GLN A 81 19.50 15.09 7.08
C GLN A 81 18.29 16.00 6.89
N GLY A 82 18.13 16.95 7.82
CA GLY A 82 16.91 17.74 7.93
C GLY A 82 15.68 16.83 8.06
N THR A 83 14.71 17.02 7.16
CA THR A 83 13.46 16.26 7.13
C THR A 83 13.55 14.98 6.28
N SER A 84 14.63 14.78 5.54
CA SER A 84 14.85 13.55 4.77
C SER A 84 15.37 12.43 5.66
N ARG A 85 14.99 11.20 5.28
CA ARG A 85 15.44 9.94 5.90
C ARG A 85 15.93 9.02 4.80
N TRP A 86 17.01 8.28 5.02
CA TRP A 86 17.46 7.28 4.06
C TRP A 86 18.15 6.12 4.75
N PHE A 87 18.23 4.98 4.07
CA PHE A 87 19.14 3.90 4.44
C PHE A 87 19.83 3.39 3.19
N ASP A 88 20.96 2.71 3.43
CA ASP A 88 21.70 1.95 2.44
C ASP A 88 22.11 0.64 3.09
N HIS A 89 21.59 -0.47 2.60
CA HIS A 89 21.74 -1.78 3.21
C HIS A 89 22.17 -2.81 2.18
N VAL A 90 23.21 -3.56 2.54
CA VAL A 90 23.67 -4.74 1.80
C VAL A 90 23.37 -5.96 2.66
N ASN A 91 22.71 -6.97 2.08
CA ASN A 91 22.49 -8.22 2.81
C ASN A 91 23.83 -8.89 3.16
N PRO A 92 23.89 -9.72 4.22
CA PRO A 92 25.12 -10.41 4.63
C PRO A 92 25.75 -11.28 3.54
N ASP A 93 24.96 -11.84 2.63
CA ASP A 93 25.46 -12.63 1.50
C ASP A 93 26.09 -11.79 0.38
N GLY A 94 26.01 -10.46 0.48
CA GLY A 94 26.56 -9.50 -0.46
C GLY A 94 25.84 -9.42 -1.81
N LYS A 95 24.74 -10.15 -2.03
CA LYS A 95 24.11 -10.30 -3.36
C LYS A 95 23.08 -9.23 -3.70
N ILE A 96 22.55 -8.55 -2.70
CA ILE A 96 21.60 -7.46 -2.88
C ILE A 96 22.01 -6.24 -2.09
N ARG A 97 21.92 -5.08 -2.72
CA ARG A 97 21.91 -3.79 -2.02
C ARG A 97 20.57 -3.10 -2.24
N MET A 98 20.02 -2.58 -1.15
CA MET A 98 18.77 -1.84 -1.08
C MET A 98 19.07 -0.47 -0.50
N ALA A 99 18.74 0.58 -1.24
CA ALA A 99 18.86 1.95 -0.76
C ALA A 99 17.55 2.70 -0.98
N THR A 100 17.04 3.33 0.07
CA THR A 100 15.81 4.13 0.00
C THR A 100 16.05 5.49 0.60
N ARG A 101 15.58 6.54 -0.05
CA ARG A 101 15.49 7.90 0.50
C ARG A 101 14.03 8.35 0.49
N ILE A 102 13.55 8.87 1.61
CA ILE A 102 12.22 9.46 1.79
C ILE A 102 12.37 10.93 2.16
N THR A 103 11.56 11.76 1.53
CA THR A 103 11.50 13.21 1.78
C THR A 103 10.03 13.62 1.91
N PRO A 104 9.64 14.34 2.98
CA PRO A 104 8.30 14.89 3.06
C PRO A 104 8.10 16.02 2.05
N ILE A 105 6.87 16.14 1.56
CA ILE A 105 6.37 17.22 0.73
C ILE A 105 5.09 17.77 1.37
N ASP A 106 4.58 18.89 0.86
CA ASP A 106 3.40 19.58 1.39
C ASP A 106 2.17 18.69 1.52
N THR A 107 2.01 17.74 0.60
CA THR A 107 0.84 16.85 0.51
C THR A 107 1.14 15.40 0.90
N GLY A 108 2.29 15.12 1.50
CA GLY A 108 2.70 13.77 1.89
C GLY A 108 4.20 13.53 1.80
N TRP A 109 4.63 12.50 1.08
CA TRP A 109 6.05 12.13 0.96
C TRP A 109 6.35 11.56 -0.40
N VAL A 110 7.61 11.72 -0.78
CA VAL A 110 8.20 11.09 -1.95
C VAL A 110 9.31 10.15 -1.51
N ALA A 111 9.52 9.08 -2.27
CA ALA A 111 10.61 8.14 -2.07
C ALA A 111 11.38 7.93 -3.37
N SER A 112 12.68 7.65 -3.24
CA SER A 112 13.50 7.01 -4.27
C SER A 112 13.99 5.70 -3.69
N MET A 113 13.82 4.60 -4.42
CA MET A 113 14.26 3.27 -4.01
C MET A 113 15.13 2.68 -5.10
N THR A 114 16.32 2.24 -4.71
CA THR A 114 17.32 1.62 -5.56
C THR A 114 17.53 0.19 -5.14
N ILE A 115 17.44 -0.73 -6.11
CA ILE A 115 17.79 -2.13 -5.94
C ILE A 115 18.98 -2.41 -6.83
N GLU A 116 20.03 -2.98 -6.26
CA GLU A 116 21.25 -3.37 -6.97
C GLU A 116 21.44 -4.87 -6.87
N ASN A 117 21.62 -5.49 -8.04
CA ASN A 117 21.94 -6.90 -8.19
C ASN A 117 23.46 -7.06 -8.10
N ARG A 118 23.95 -7.47 -6.95
CA ARG A 118 25.38 -7.73 -6.71
C ARG A 118 25.74 -9.20 -6.89
N SER A 119 24.81 -10.01 -7.39
CA SER A 119 25.05 -11.41 -7.71
C SER A 119 25.73 -11.55 -9.09
N LYS A 120 26.05 -12.79 -9.47
CA LYS A 120 26.62 -13.12 -10.79
C LYS A 120 25.54 -13.43 -11.84
N ALA A 121 24.27 -13.46 -11.47
CA ALA A 121 23.16 -13.86 -12.34
C ALA A 121 22.21 -12.68 -12.56
N ASP A 122 21.65 -12.59 -13.76
CA ASP A 122 20.65 -11.58 -14.09
C ASP A 122 19.34 -11.84 -13.34
N TRP A 123 18.67 -10.77 -12.92
CA TRP A 123 17.35 -10.85 -12.30
C TRP A 123 16.27 -10.40 -13.28
N PRO A 124 15.43 -11.32 -13.79
CA PRO A 124 14.35 -10.95 -14.69
C PRO A 124 13.16 -10.36 -13.93
N ASN A 125 12.44 -9.41 -14.56
CA ASN A 125 11.12 -8.95 -14.14
C ASN A 125 10.99 -8.62 -12.65
N VAL A 126 11.92 -7.83 -12.11
CA VAL A 126 11.98 -7.50 -10.68
C VAL A 126 10.80 -6.62 -10.28
N VAL A 127 10.13 -7.04 -9.20
CA VAL A 127 9.01 -6.31 -8.57
C VAL A 127 9.27 -6.19 -7.08
N THR A 128 9.05 -5.01 -6.50
CA THR A 128 9.38 -4.76 -5.08
C THR A 128 8.15 -4.41 -4.27
N PRO A 129 7.37 -5.34 -3.73
CA PRO A 129 6.18 -4.98 -2.99
C PRO A 129 6.42 -3.91 -1.93
N VAL A 130 5.57 -2.89 -1.96
CA VAL A 130 5.63 -1.72 -1.07
C VAL A 130 4.27 -1.58 -0.42
N CYS A 131 4.24 -1.70 0.89
CA CYS A 131 3.00 -1.72 1.68
C CYS A 131 2.77 -0.34 2.31
N LEU A 132 1.56 0.21 2.12
CA LEU A 132 1.05 1.30 2.94
C LEU A 132 0.01 0.74 3.92
N LEU A 133 0.45 0.53 5.15
CA LEU A 133 -0.32 -0.05 6.25
C LEU A 133 -1.14 1.03 6.95
N LEU A 134 -2.47 0.91 6.90
CA LEU A 134 -3.41 1.93 7.37
C LEU A 134 -4.15 1.53 8.66
N ARG A 135 -3.79 0.40 9.28
CA ARG A 135 -4.46 -0.07 10.51
C ARG A 135 -4.43 0.95 11.66
N ALA A 136 -3.35 1.73 11.76
CA ALA A 136 -3.14 2.74 12.78
C ALA A 136 -3.64 4.14 12.32
N ALA A 137 -4.36 4.19 11.20
CA ALA A 137 -5.03 5.37 10.67
C ALA A 137 -6.54 5.08 10.58
N PRO A 138 -7.31 5.15 11.68
CA PRO A 138 -8.71 4.69 11.71
C PRO A 138 -9.63 5.36 10.68
N GLY A 139 -9.32 6.60 10.26
CA GLY A 139 -10.01 7.29 9.17
C GLY A 139 -9.83 6.62 7.79
N PHE A 140 -8.69 5.95 7.58
CA PHE A 140 -8.32 5.31 6.31
C PHE A 140 -8.28 3.78 6.36
N ALA A 141 -8.36 3.14 7.53
CA ALA A 141 -8.46 1.69 7.61
C ALA A 141 -9.75 1.20 6.92
N ASP A 142 -9.64 0.39 5.87
CA ASP A 142 -10.76 -0.02 5.02
C ASP A 142 -10.88 -1.55 4.87
N SER A 143 -11.41 -2.19 5.92
CA SER A 143 -11.48 -3.64 6.05
C SER A 143 -12.53 -4.34 5.17
N ASP A 144 -13.29 -3.61 4.35
CA ASP A 144 -14.24 -4.19 3.40
C ASP A 144 -14.00 -3.76 1.95
N TRP A 145 -12.94 -2.96 1.72
CA TRP A 145 -12.55 -2.40 0.43
C TRP A 145 -13.60 -1.54 -0.28
N SER A 146 -14.59 -1.03 0.45
CA SER A 146 -15.62 -0.15 -0.11
C SER A 146 -15.06 1.22 -0.50
N ARG A 147 -13.99 1.68 0.17
CA ARG A 147 -13.34 2.97 -0.04
C ARG A 147 -11.96 2.87 -0.67
N THR A 148 -11.42 1.66 -0.75
CA THR A 148 -10.17 1.35 -1.46
C THR A 148 -10.44 1.32 -2.96
N VAL A 149 -9.92 2.31 -3.67
CA VAL A 149 -10.21 2.57 -5.08
C VAL A 149 -8.97 2.50 -5.96
N TYR A 150 -9.19 2.08 -7.20
CA TYR A 150 -8.23 2.16 -8.30
C TYR A 150 -8.95 2.59 -9.58
N ARG A 151 -8.21 3.03 -10.59
CA ARG A 151 -8.79 3.45 -11.87
C ARG A 151 -8.74 2.33 -12.91
N SER A 152 -9.85 2.10 -13.60
CA SER A 152 -9.98 1.12 -14.70
C SER A 152 -10.96 1.65 -15.74
N ASP A 153 -10.52 1.70 -16.99
CA ASP A 153 -11.30 2.18 -18.14
C ASP A 153 -11.86 3.58 -17.90
N GLY A 154 -11.01 4.45 -17.35
CA GLY A 154 -11.30 5.85 -17.06
C GLY A 154 -12.10 6.08 -15.77
N LYS A 155 -12.62 5.03 -15.12
CA LYS A 155 -13.51 5.13 -13.95
C LYS A 155 -12.81 4.67 -12.67
N PHE A 156 -13.11 5.33 -11.54
CA PHE A 156 -12.71 4.84 -10.22
C PHE A 156 -13.64 3.71 -9.79
N LEU A 157 -13.05 2.58 -9.42
CA LEU A 157 -13.77 1.40 -8.97
C LEU A 157 -13.28 0.99 -7.57
N PRO A 158 -14.20 0.64 -6.65
CA PRO A 158 -13.79 0.04 -5.39
C PRO A 158 -13.31 -1.40 -5.61
N TYR A 159 -12.39 -1.85 -4.75
CA TYR A 159 -11.96 -3.26 -4.72
C TYR A 159 -13.07 -4.20 -4.22
N LYS A 160 -14.02 -3.69 -3.44
CA LYS A 160 -15.21 -4.45 -3.01
C LYS A 160 -15.95 -5.04 -4.21
N GLY A 161 -16.28 -6.33 -4.10
CA GLY A 161 -17.03 -7.07 -5.12
C GLY A 161 -16.25 -7.35 -6.42
N ARG A 162 -14.95 -7.07 -6.52
CA ARG A 162 -14.16 -7.45 -7.69
C ARG A 162 -13.91 -8.96 -7.70
N SER A 163 -14.38 -9.63 -8.74
CA SER A 163 -14.19 -11.07 -8.92
C SER A 163 -12.77 -11.40 -9.37
N THR A 164 -12.26 -12.52 -8.85
CA THR A 164 -10.97 -13.10 -9.20
C THR A 164 -11.19 -14.57 -9.57
N PRO A 165 -10.48 -15.12 -10.57
CA PRO A 165 -10.61 -16.54 -10.93
C PRO A 165 -10.00 -17.47 -9.85
N SER A 166 -9.11 -16.93 -9.01
CA SER A 166 -8.42 -17.64 -7.94
C SER A 166 -8.05 -16.69 -6.80
N GLY A 167 -7.30 -17.17 -5.81
CA GLY A 167 -6.86 -16.39 -4.66
C GLY A 167 -7.85 -16.39 -3.50
N ARG A 168 -7.36 -16.02 -2.32
CA ARG A 168 -8.22 -15.90 -1.13
C ARG A 168 -9.03 -14.61 -1.19
N PRO A 169 -10.24 -14.56 -0.60
CA PRO A 169 -11.05 -13.35 -0.56
C PRO A 169 -10.35 -12.12 0.01
N VAL A 170 -9.40 -12.31 0.94
CA VAL A 170 -8.71 -11.23 1.67
C VAL A 170 -7.51 -10.61 0.96
N PHE A 171 -7.13 -11.11 -0.22
CA PHE A 171 -6.05 -10.55 -1.05
C PHE A 171 -6.60 -10.25 -2.44
N ARG A 172 -6.56 -8.98 -2.86
CA ARG A 172 -6.95 -8.58 -4.21
C ARG A 172 -5.83 -7.82 -4.87
N MET A 173 -5.62 -8.12 -6.14
CA MET A 173 -4.59 -7.49 -6.96
C MET A 173 -5.17 -7.05 -8.29
N SER A 174 -4.69 -5.95 -8.83
CA SER A 174 -5.02 -5.50 -10.18
C SER A 174 -3.74 -5.30 -10.96
N LEU A 175 -3.58 -6.00 -12.08
CA LEU A 175 -2.42 -5.80 -12.95
C LEU A 175 -2.52 -4.42 -13.61
N VAL A 176 -1.43 -3.66 -13.67
CA VAL A 176 -1.43 -2.38 -14.41
C VAL A 176 -1.45 -2.65 -15.91
N LYS A 177 -2.20 -1.87 -16.70
CA LYS A 177 -2.28 -2.02 -18.16
C LYS A 177 -0.89 -2.05 -18.78
N GLY A 178 -0.70 -2.97 -19.73
CA GLY A 178 0.59 -3.21 -20.40
C GLY A 178 1.61 -4.03 -19.60
N ARG A 179 1.31 -4.42 -18.35
CA ARG A 179 2.15 -5.34 -17.59
C ARG A 179 1.77 -6.79 -17.86
N GLN A 180 2.77 -7.66 -17.81
CA GLN A 180 2.60 -9.10 -17.80
C GLN A 180 2.69 -9.60 -16.37
N GLN A 181 1.78 -10.47 -15.97
CA GLN A 181 1.81 -11.04 -14.64
C GLN A 181 3.08 -11.90 -14.46
N ILE A 182 3.87 -11.61 -13.44
CA ILE A 182 4.98 -12.49 -13.02
C ILE A 182 4.51 -13.94 -12.81
N GLU A 183 5.44 -14.88 -12.96
CA GLU A 183 5.16 -16.28 -12.73
C GLU A 183 4.72 -16.51 -11.28
N ARG A 184 3.60 -17.21 -11.08
CA ARG A 184 3.04 -17.49 -9.76
C ARG A 184 3.03 -18.98 -9.51
N THR A 185 3.52 -19.35 -8.34
CA THR A 185 3.52 -20.76 -7.93
C THR A 185 2.15 -21.19 -7.45
N PRO A 186 1.84 -22.50 -7.36
CA PRO A 186 0.52 -22.96 -6.97
C PRO A 186 0.05 -22.38 -5.63
N ARG A 187 0.97 -22.18 -4.69
CA ARG A 187 0.71 -21.50 -3.41
C ARG A 187 0.24 -20.06 -3.61
N HIS A 188 0.93 -19.30 -4.46
CA HIS A 188 0.61 -17.90 -4.74
C HIS A 188 -0.64 -17.73 -5.59
N VAL A 189 -0.93 -18.65 -6.52
CA VAL A 189 -2.22 -18.69 -7.24
C VAL A 189 -3.38 -18.89 -6.26
N ARG A 190 -3.24 -19.75 -5.26
CA ARG A 190 -4.26 -19.94 -4.20
C ARG A 190 -4.37 -18.76 -3.24
N LYS A 191 -3.29 -18.01 -3.01
CA LYS A 191 -3.24 -16.89 -2.07
C LYS A 191 -3.74 -15.58 -2.71
N TRP A 192 -3.23 -15.24 -3.88
CA TRP A 192 -3.34 -13.92 -4.50
C TRP A 192 -4.31 -13.94 -5.68
N GLY A 193 -5.42 -13.21 -5.54
CA GLY A 193 -6.44 -13.11 -6.59
C GLY A 193 -6.22 -11.85 -7.43
N PHE A 194 -5.87 -12.03 -8.70
CA PHE A 194 -5.87 -10.94 -9.67
C PHE A 194 -7.29 -10.71 -10.20
N THR A 195 -7.72 -9.45 -10.21
CA THR A 195 -9.01 -9.04 -10.78
C THR A 195 -8.99 -9.27 -12.28
N ARG A 196 -10.16 -9.56 -12.86
CA ARG A 196 -10.30 -9.69 -14.33
C ARG A 196 -10.00 -8.39 -15.07
N ARG A 197 -10.25 -7.24 -14.42
CA ARG A 197 -9.93 -5.92 -14.96
C ARG A 197 -8.52 -5.50 -14.55
N THR A 198 -7.81 -4.89 -15.49
CA THR A 198 -6.54 -4.21 -15.23
C THR A 198 -6.78 -2.82 -14.66
N SER A 199 -5.75 -2.24 -14.05
CA SER A 199 -5.76 -0.82 -13.67
C SER A 199 -5.16 0.03 -14.80
N ASP A 200 -5.73 1.21 -15.03
CA ASP A 200 -5.23 2.16 -16.03
C ASP A 200 -3.80 2.62 -15.73
N ASP A 201 -3.44 2.72 -14.45
CA ASP A 201 -2.14 3.18 -14.00
C ASP A 201 -1.76 2.56 -12.65
N GLY A 202 -0.66 3.04 -12.07
CA GLY A 202 -0.09 2.55 -10.84
C GLY A 202 -0.63 3.19 -9.56
N ILE A 203 -1.78 3.88 -9.59
CA ILE A 203 -2.29 4.62 -8.43
C ILE A 203 -3.40 3.81 -7.74
N ILE A 204 -3.24 3.60 -6.44
CA ILE A 204 -4.27 3.06 -5.54
C ILE A 204 -4.47 4.04 -4.39
N GLY A 205 -5.70 4.17 -3.91
CA GLY A 205 -6.00 5.03 -2.78
C GLY A 205 -7.13 4.53 -1.90
N VAL A 206 -7.28 5.13 -0.73
CA VAL A 206 -8.38 4.91 0.19
C VAL A 206 -9.03 6.24 0.52
N VAL A 207 -10.34 6.33 0.30
CA VAL A 207 -11.16 7.46 0.73
C VAL A 207 -11.34 7.41 2.26
N SER A 208 -11.19 8.54 2.94
CA SER A 208 -11.46 8.66 4.38
C SER A 208 -12.89 8.28 4.71
N LYS A 209 -13.16 7.95 5.99
CA LYS A 209 -14.50 7.54 6.44
C LYS A 209 -15.56 8.63 6.27
N ASP A 210 -15.17 9.89 6.44
CA ASP A 210 -16.01 11.08 6.22
C ASP A 210 -16.17 11.45 4.74
N GLY A 211 -15.37 10.87 3.84
CA GLY A 211 -15.40 11.18 2.42
C GLY A 211 -14.67 12.47 2.01
N GLU A 212 -14.01 13.14 2.95
CA GLU A 212 -13.42 14.48 2.73
C GLU A 212 -11.98 14.44 2.22
N SER A 213 -11.32 13.29 2.27
CA SER A 213 -9.94 13.14 1.81
C SER A 213 -9.65 11.76 1.23
N VAL A 214 -8.56 11.66 0.47
CA VAL A 214 -8.08 10.41 -0.10
C VAL A 214 -6.58 10.31 0.12
N ILE A 215 -6.14 9.22 0.74
CA ILE A 215 -4.72 8.85 0.79
C ILE A 215 -4.41 7.92 -0.38
N THR A 216 -3.34 8.20 -1.11
CA THR A 216 -2.91 7.44 -2.28
C THR A 216 -1.46 7.00 -2.14
N THR A 217 -1.09 5.91 -2.81
CA THR A 217 0.31 5.53 -3.01
C THR A 217 0.55 5.09 -4.44
N SER A 218 1.71 5.45 -4.98
CA SER A 218 2.09 5.08 -6.34
C SER A 218 3.60 5.24 -6.59
N TRP A 219 4.06 4.73 -7.73
CA TRP A 219 5.44 4.80 -8.20
C TRP A 219 5.49 5.14 -9.69
N THR A 220 6.65 5.64 -10.15
CA THR A 220 6.90 6.01 -11.55
C THR A 220 6.69 4.84 -12.50
N GLN A 221 6.89 3.61 -12.00
CA GLN A 221 6.61 2.37 -12.69
C GLN A 221 6.00 1.38 -11.70
N VAL A 222 4.78 0.92 -11.95
CA VAL A 222 4.07 -0.07 -11.12
C VAL A 222 3.76 -1.31 -11.95
N HIS A 223 3.97 -2.48 -11.35
CA HIS A 223 3.61 -3.77 -11.93
C HIS A 223 2.13 -4.08 -11.70
N HIS A 224 1.71 -3.97 -10.44
CA HIS A 224 0.37 -4.29 -10.00
C HIS A 224 0.03 -3.52 -8.73
N LEU A 225 -1.27 -3.33 -8.54
CA LEU A 225 -1.85 -2.83 -7.30
C LEU A 225 -2.25 -4.01 -6.43
N GLN A 226 -2.22 -3.84 -5.12
CA GLN A 226 -2.69 -4.83 -4.16
C GLN A 226 -3.43 -4.17 -3.00
N ALA A 227 -4.52 -4.79 -2.56
CA ALA A 227 -5.26 -4.44 -1.37
C ALA A 227 -5.42 -5.69 -0.48
N ASN A 228 -5.22 -5.52 0.83
CA ASN A 228 -5.31 -6.60 1.82
C ASN A 228 -6.41 -6.29 2.84
N GLN A 229 -7.36 -7.21 3.00
CA GLN A 229 -8.58 -6.99 3.79
C GLN A 229 -8.39 -7.25 5.29
N LYS A 230 -7.40 -8.07 5.67
CA LYS A 230 -7.24 -8.50 7.06
C LYS A 230 -7.09 -7.28 7.97
N ALA A 231 -7.90 -7.22 9.03
CA ALA A 231 -7.87 -6.12 10.01
C ALA A 231 -6.46 -5.87 10.59
N THR A 232 -5.63 -6.91 10.69
CA THR A 232 -4.23 -6.80 11.14
C THR A 232 -3.33 -6.00 10.20
N PHE A 233 -3.73 -5.81 8.94
CA PHE A 233 -2.95 -5.14 7.89
C PHE A 233 -3.71 -3.99 7.23
N ALA A 234 -4.97 -4.16 6.79
CA ALA A 234 -5.77 -3.10 6.14
C ALA A 234 -4.93 -2.16 5.24
N CYS A 235 -4.18 -2.76 4.30
CA CYS A 235 -3.11 -2.06 3.59
C CYS A 235 -3.34 -2.07 2.08
N ILE A 236 -2.78 -1.05 1.43
CA ILE A 236 -2.75 -0.89 -0.03
C ILE A 236 -1.30 -0.87 -0.52
N HIS A 237 -1.09 -1.28 -1.76
CA HIS A 237 0.22 -1.34 -2.37
C HIS A 237 0.19 -0.84 -3.81
N GLY A 238 1.14 0.04 -4.16
CA GLY A 238 1.59 0.25 -5.52
C GLY A 238 2.92 -0.48 -5.70
N ASN A 239 2.91 -1.69 -6.23
CA ASN A 239 4.11 -2.54 -6.28
C ASN A 239 5.01 -2.12 -7.46
N PRO A 240 6.16 -1.47 -7.23
CA PRO A 240 7.03 -0.94 -8.27
C PRO A 240 7.59 -2.05 -9.16
N TRP A 241 7.78 -1.72 -10.43
CA TRP A 241 8.43 -2.59 -11.41
C TRP A 241 9.78 -2.00 -11.78
N LEU A 242 10.84 -2.78 -11.58
CA LEU A 242 12.21 -2.40 -11.94
C LEU A 242 12.67 -3.03 -13.26
N GLY A 243 11.86 -3.93 -13.85
CA GLY A 243 12.23 -4.66 -15.06
C GLY A 243 13.37 -5.65 -14.80
N ASN A 244 14.20 -5.89 -15.82
CA ASN A 244 15.37 -6.73 -15.65
C ASN A 244 16.51 -5.94 -15.00
N ILE A 245 17.18 -6.56 -14.03
CA ILE A 245 18.37 -6.04 -13.38
C ILE A 245 19.54 -7.00 -13.67
N PRO A 246 20.38 -6.70 -14.67
CA PRO A 246 21.57 -7.50 -14.97
C PRO A 246 22.51 -7.62 -13.77
N ALA A 247 23.37 -8.64 -13.79
CA ALA A 247 24.43 -8.81 -12.80
C ALA A 247 25.31 -7.55 -12.71
N GLY A 248 25.52 -7.04 -11.50
CA GLY A 248 26.29 -5.83 -11.22
C GLY A 248 25.55 -4.51 -11.47
N GLU A 249 24.32 -4.54 -11.98
CA GLU A 249 23.56 -3.32 -12.25
C GLU A 249 22.61 -2.94 -11.12
N SER A 250 22.20 -1.67 -11.12
CA SER A 250 21.13 -1.15 -10.28
C SER A 250 19.98 -0.56 -11.09
N ARG A 251 18.81 -0.54 -10.46
CA ARG A 251 17.62 0.17 -10.96
C ARG A 251 17.03 1.02 -9.86
N THR A 252 16.58 2.21 -10.23
CA THR A 252 15.94 3.16 -9.32
C THR A 252 14.50 3.41 -9.75
N VAL A 253 13.58 3.39 -8.80
CA VAL A 253 12.19 3.80 -8.97
C VAL A 253 11.87 4.90 -7.96
N ARG A 254 10.95 5.78 -8.32
CA ARG A 254 10.50 6.87 -7.45
C ARG A 254 9.02 6.73 -7.19
N GLY A 255 8.56 7.11 -6.01
CA GLY A 255 7.17 6.96 -5.63
C GLY A 255 6.74 7.99 -4.62
N CYS A 256 5.48 7.93 -4.24
CA CYS A 256 4.89 8.85 -3.29
C CYS A 256 3.77 8.21 -2.49
N VAL A 257 3.49 8.83 -1.35
CA VAL A 257 2.25 8.73 -0.62
C VAL A 257 1.68 10.14 -0.53
N VAL A 258 0.46 10.34 -1.00
CA VAL A 258 -0.15 11.67 -1.10
C VAL A 258 -1.52 11.66 -0.42
N LEU A 259 -1.72 12.60 0.50
CA LEU A 259 -3.02 12.91 1.10
C LEU A 259 -3.61 14.12 0.37
N THR A 260 -4.82 13.97 -0.15
CA THR A 260 -5.52 15.03 -0.91
C THR A 260 -6.93 15.22 -0.36
N ALA A 261 -7.31 16.46 -0.09
CA ALA A 261 -8.70 16.79 0.22
C ALA A 261 -9.59 16.63 -1.03
N GLY A 262 -10.82 16.15 -0.83
CA GLY A 262 -11.84 16.00 -1.86
C GLY A 262 -11.90 14.60 -2.48
N SER A 263 -12.13 14.55 -3.79
CA SER A 263 -12.54 13.32 -4.49
C SER A 263 -11.37 12.44 -4.94
N PRO A 264 -11.64 11.15 -5.29
CA PRO A 264 -10.64 10.28 -5.94
C PRO A 264 -10.03 10.89 -7.21
N GLU A 265 -10.79 11.65 -7.99
CA GLU A 265 -10.29 12.33 -9.19
C GLU A 265 -9.26 13.42 -8.83
N ALA A 266 -9.52 14.23 -7.80
CA ALA A 266 -8.58 15.25 -7.33
C ALA A 266 -7.29 14.60 -6.81
N ALA A 267 -7.42 13.56 -5.98
CA ALA A 267 -6.30 12.81 -5.45
C ALA A 267 -5.44 12.15 -6.54
N TRP A 268 -6.08 11.57 -7.56
CA TRP A 268 -5.39 11.01 -8.72
C TRP A 268 -4.62 12.06 -9.51
N LYS A 269 -5.22 13.22 -9.80
CA LYS A 269 -4.54 14.34 -10.47
C LYS A 269 -3.33 14.82 -9.68
N ASN A 270 -3.50 15.01 -8.36
CA ASN A 270 -2.42 15.44 -7.48
C ASN A 270 -1.26 14.42 -7.45
N THR A 271 -1.58 13.14 -7.27
CA THR A 271 -0.59 12.04 -7.31
C THR A 271 0.17 12.01 -8.62
N ARG A 272 -0.52 12.18 -9.75
CA ARG A 272 0.13 12.24 -11.07
C ARG A 272 1.05 13.45 -11.22
N ALA A 273 0.66 14.61 -10.71
CA ALA A 273 1.49 15.81 -10.73
C ALA A 273 2.78 15.60 -9.93
N VAL A 274 2.68 15.01 -8.73
CA VAL A 274 3.84 14.63 -7.91
C VAL A 274 4.72 13.62 -8.65
N LEU A 275 4.15 12.55 -9.23
CA LEU A 275 4.94 11.57 -9.99
C LEU A 275 5.62 12.18 -11.21
N ALA A 276 5.00 13.16 -11.87
CA ALA A 276 5.58 13.85 -13.02
C ALA A 276 6.77 14.73 -12.61
N SER A 277 6.74 15.37 -11.44
CA SER A 277 7.87 16.16 -10.95
C SER A 277 9.06 15.29 -10.57
N LEU A 278 8.84 14.04 -10.14
CA LEU A 278 9.90 13.07 -9.82
C LEU A 278 10.62 12.48 -11.04
N LYS A 279 10.12 12.69 -12.26
CA LYS A 279 10.74 12.20 -13.50
C LYS A 279 11.76 13.18 -14.09
N LYS A 280 11.71 14.44 -13.68
CA LYS A 280 12.69 15.47 -14.04
C LYS A 280 13.97 15.24 -13.26
#